data_AF-A0A3D1M5M1-F1
#
_entry.id   AF-A0A3D1M5M1-F1
#
_cell.length_a   1.000
_cell.length_b   1.000
_cell.length_c   1.000
_cell.angle_alpha   90.00
_cell.angle_beta   90.00
_cell.angle_gamma   90.00
#
_symmetry.space_group_name_H-M   'P 1'
#
loop_
_entity.id
_entity.type
_entity.pdbx_description
1 polymer ?
#
loop_
_entity_poly.entity_id
_entity_poly.type
_entity_poly.pdbx_seq_one_letter_code
_entity_poly.pdbx_strand_id
1 'polypeptide(L)'
;MQSRAENDGNSISKKEKETYAQNESRKIQNMVVTALMIALTYVATWLINIRLPFMGSGGLIHLGNVPLFIAAILFGKKTGALAGGIGMGLFDLLSGWTAWAPFTFVIVGLMGYEVGWFAEHRPIKNTAINDAVSMILALAIKIVGYYFA
;
A
#
# COMPACT_ATOMS: atom_id res chain seq x y z
N MET A 1 53.80 2.40 4.47
CA MET A 1 52.65 2.54 5.38
C MET A 1 51.66 3.62 4.92
N GLN A 2 52.13 4.82 4.50
CA GLN A 2 51.27 5.90 3.97
C GLN A 2 50.41 5.52 2.74
N SER A 3 51.02 4.87 1.73
CA SER A 3 50.31 4.44 0.50
C SER A 3 49.15 3.45 0.74
N ARG A 4 49.18 2.69 1.84
CA ARG A 4 48.10 1.73 2.18
C ARG A 4 46.89 2.45 2.79
N ALA A 5 47.15 3.39 3.70
CA ALA A 5 46.10 4.20 4.31
C ALA A 5 45.36 5.09 3.29
N GLU A 6 46.07 5.63 2.31
CA GLU A 6 45.49 6.43 1.22
C GLU A 6 44.57 5.59 0.31
N ASN A 7 45.00 4.37 -0.04
CA ASN A 7 44.23 3.46 -0.89
C ASN A 7 42.96 2.96 -0.17
N ASP A 8 43.06 2.69 1.13
CA ASP A 8 41.92 2.30 1.97
C ASP A 8 40.90 3.45 2.05
N GLY A 9 41.34 4.69 2.25
CA GLY A 9 40.46 5.87 2.27
C GLY A 9 39.72 6.11 0.95
N ASN A 10 40.38 5.93 -0.19
CA ASN A 10 39.76 6.07 -1.50
C ASN A 10 38.71 4.97 -1.77
N SER A 11 38.97 3.75 -1.31
CA SER A 11 38.02 2.63 -1.44
C SER A 11 36.74 2.83 -0.62
N ILE A 12 36.86 3.40 0.59
CA ILE A 12 35.73 3.70 1.48
C ILE A 12 34.85 4.79 0.84
N SER A 13 35.46 5.89 0.38
CA SER A 13 34.75 7.00 -0.29
C SER A 13 33.96 6.52 -1.52
N LYS A 14 34.53 5.59 -2.31
CA LYS A 14 33.85 5.00 -3.46
C LYS A 14 32.64 4.17 -3.06
N LYS A 15 32.79 3.29 -2.06
CA LYS A 15 31.70 2.42 -1.56
C LYS A 15 30.55 3.22 -0.96
N GLU A 16 30.86 4.32 -0.27
CA GLU A 16 29.85 5.25 0.24
C GLU A 16 29.04 5.85 -0.90
N LYS A 17 29.69 6.45 -1.92
CA LYS A 17 29.02 7.03 -3.08
C LYS A 17 28.13 6.03 -3.81
N GLU A 18 28.61 4.80 -4.00
CA GLU A 18 27.82 3.71 -4.61
C GLU A 18 26.60 3.35 -3.75
N THR A 19 26.75 3.29 -2.43
CA THR A 19 25.65 3.01 -1.49
C THR A 19 24.60 4.12 -1.51
N TYR A 20 25.01 5.39 -1.53
CA TYR A 20 24.10 6.53 -1.65
C TYR A 20 23.33 6.50 -2.97
N ALA A 21 24.02 6.32 -4.09
CA ALA A 21 23.36 6.23 -5.41
C ALA A 21 22.35 5.09 -5.46
N GLN A 22 22.70 3.92 -4.92
CA GLN A 22 21.80 2.77 -4.84
C GLN A 22 20.59 3.02 -3.94
N ASN A 23 20.76 3.70 -2.81
CA ASN A 23 19.66 4.10 -1.92
C ASN A 23 18.70 5.06 -2.63
N GLU A 24 19.22 6.06 -3.34
CA GLU A 24 18.40 7.02 -4.09
C GLU A 24 17.64 6.34 -5.23
N SER A 25 18.28 5.46 -6.01
CA SER A 25 17.59 4.69 -7.05
C SER A 25 16.46 3.82 -6.48
N ARG A 26 16.69 3.13 -5.35
CA ARG A 26 15.64 2.36 -4.66
C ARG A 26 14.48 3.24 -4.20
N LYS A 27 14.78 4.43 -3.67
CA LYS A 27 13.76 5.39 -3.22
C LYS A 27 12.90 5.87 -4.38
N ILE A 28 13.51 6.23 -5.51
CA ILE A 28 12.79 6.64 -6.73
C ILE A 28 11.92 5.48 -7.22
N GLN A 29 12.47 4.27 -7.31
CA GLN A 29 11.72 3.09 -7.73
C GLN A 29 10.50 2.83 -6.83
N ASN A 30 10.67 2.89 -5.51
CA ASN A 30 9.56 2.72 -4.56
C ASN A 30 8.48 3.77 -4.74
N MET A 31 8.86 5.03 -4.98
CA MET A 31 7.93 6.12 -5.24
C MET A 31 7.15 5.90 -6.54
N VAL A 32 7.82 5.49 -7.62
CA VAL A 32 7.19 5.18 -8.91
C VAL A 32 6.21 4.01 -8.77
N VAL A 33 6.64 2.92 -8.13
CA VAL A 33 5.77 1.75 -7.88
C VAL A 33 4.56 2.16 -7.04
N THR A 34 4.75 2.97 -6.00
CA THR A 34 3.63 3.46 -5.17
C THR A 34 2.64 4.26 -6.00
N ALA A 35 3.12 5.21 -6.83
CA ALA A 35 2.24 6.00 -7.70
C ALA A 35 1.48 5.14 -8.71
N LEU A 36 2.12 4.12 -9.29
CA LEU A 36 1.49 3.16 -10.20
C LEU A 36 0.41 2.34 -9.48
N MET A 37 0.66 1.88 -8.25
CA MET A 37 -0.32 1.12 -7.48
C MET A 37 -1.51 1.98 -7.02
N ILE A 38 -1.28 3.27 -6.71
CA ILE A 38 -2.37 4.24 -6.46
C ILE A 38 -3.24 4.37 -7.71
N ALA A 39 -2.62 4.62 -8.87
CA ALA A 39 -3.34 4.78 -10.14
C ALA A 39 -4.12 3.51 -10.51
N LEU A 40 -3.51 2.33 -10.36
CA LEU A 40 -4.15 1.06 -10.64
C LEU A 40 -5.33 0.81 -9.68
N THR A 41 -5.19 1.15 -8.41
CA THR A 41 -6.27 1.04 -7.41
C THR A 41 -7.45 1.96 -7.76
N TYR A 42 -7.17 3.20 -8.13
CA TYR A 42 -8.19 4.14 -8.59
C TYR A 42 -8.93 3.60 -9.83
N VAL A 43 -8.19 3.19 -10.87
CA VAL A 43 -8.76 2.68 -12.13
C VAL A 43 -9.57 1.40 -11.90
N ALA A 44 -9.07 0.45 -11.09
CA ALA A 44 -9.79 -0.77 -10.77
C ALA A 44 -11.06 -0.51 -9.98
N THR A 45 -11.05 0.50 -9.09
CA THR A 45 -12.24 0.93 -8.35
C THR A 45 -13.26 1.57 -9.30
N TRP A 46 -12.80 2.40 -10.22
CA TRP A 46 -13.69 3.14 -11.12
C TRP A 46 -14.26 2.30 -12.27
N LEU A 47 -13.45 1.46 -12.91
CA LEU A 47 -13.91 0.68 -14.07
C LEU A 47 -14.67 -0.57 -13.66
N ILE A 48 -14.29 -1.19 -12.54
CA ILE A 48 -14.84 -2.48 -12.11
C ILE A 48 -15.59 -2.29 -10.81
N ASN A 49 -16.69 -1.53 -10.90
CA ASN A 49 -17.66 -1.42 -9.82
C ASN A 49 -19.09 -1.74 -10.27
N ILE A 50 -19.86 -2.25 -9.32
CA ILE A 50 -21.29 -2.53 -9.47
C ILE A 50 -22.01 -1.79 -8.35
N ARG A 51 -22.98 -0.96 -8.74
CA ARG A 51 -23.89 -0.29 -7.81
C ARG A 51 -25.10 -1.18 -7.57
N LEU A 52 -25.29 -1.59 -6.32
CA LEU A 52 -26.39 -2.46 -5.92
C LEU A 52 -27.72 -1.67 -5.89
N PRO A 53 -28.79 -2.17 -6.53
CA PRO A 53 -30.04 -1.42 -6.71
C PRO A 53 -30.98 -1.42 -5.48
N PHE A 54 -30.61 -2.04 -4.35
CA PHE A 54 -31.55 -2.38 -3.28
C PHE A 54 -31.44 -1.59 -1.97
N MET A 55 -30.65 -0.52 -1.89
CA MET A 55 -30.62 0.32 -0.69
C MET A 55 -30.66 1.78 -1.12
N GLY A 56 -31.55 2.57 -0.52
CA GLY A 56 -31.83 3.98 -0.86
C GLY A 56 -30.64 4.96 -0.80
N SER A 57 -29.43 4.45 -0.57
CA SER A 57 -28.14 5.17 -0.55
C SER A 57 -27.03 4.47 -1.35
N GLY A 58 -27.34 3.37 -2.06
CA GLY A 58 -26.43 2.61 -2.91
C GLY A 58 -25.43 1.73 -2.14
N GLY A 59 -25.37 0.44 -2.46
CA GLY A 59 -24.20 -0.37 -2.11
C GLY A 59 -23.19 -0.30 -3.25
N LEU A 60 -21.90 -0.11 -2.94
CA LEU A 60 -20.84 -0.12 -3.96
C LEU A 60 -19.93 -1.33 -3.77
N ILE A 61 -19.89 -2.20 -4.78
CA ILE A 61 -18.90 -3.27 -4.87
C ILE A 61 -17.87 -2.85 -5.90
N HIS A 62 -16.59 -2.96 -5.60
CA HIS A 62 -15.50 -2.56 -6.49
C HIS A 62 -14.27 -3.47 -6.37
N LEU A 63 -13.45 -3.57 -7.41
CA LEU A 63 -12.23 -4.42 -7.40
C LEU A 63 -10.95 -3.70 -6.96
N GLY A 64 -11.04 -2.46 -6.49
CA GLY A 64 -9.87 -1.73 -5.99
C GLY A 64 -9.04 -2.46 -4.93
N ASN A 65 -9.64 -3.38 -4.15
CA ASN A 65 -8.89 -4.08 -3.08
C ASN A 65 -7.81 -5.00 -3.67
N VAL A 66 -7.95 -5.46 -4.91
CA VAL A 66 -6.99 -6.37 -5.56
C VAL A 66 -5.63 -5.70 -5.75
N PRO A 67 -5.50 -4.57 -6.47
CA PRO A 67 -4.22 -3.86 -6.58
C PRO A 67 -3.71 -3.34 -5.23
N LEU A 68 -4.57 -2.94 -4.30
CA LEU A 68 -4.17 -2.62 -2.93
C LEU A 68 -3.42 -3.80 -2.29
N PHE A 69 -4.00 -5.00 -2.29
CA PHE A 69 -3.38 -6.15 -1.64
C PHE A 69 -2.08 -6.56 -2.34
N ILE A 70 -2.03 -6.50 -3.67
CA ILE A 70 -0.80 -6.70 -4.43
C ILE A 70 0.28 -5.70 -3.96
N ALA A 71 -0.09 -4.43 -3.80
CA ALA A 71 0.81 -3.39 -3.35
C ALA A 71 1.36 -3.66 -1.95
N ALA A 72 0.47 -4.04 -1.03
CA ALA A 72 0.80 -4.35 0.36
C ALA A 72 1.73 -5.56 0.46
N ILE A 73 1.39 -6.66 -0.24
CA ILE A 73 2.10 -7.93 -0.14
C ILE A 73 3.47 -7.88 -0.82
N LEU A 74 3.58 -7.22 -1.99
CA LEU A 74 4.83 -7.21 -2.77
C LEU A 74 5.75 -6.05 -2.42
N PHE A 75 5.21 -4.89 -2.05
CA PHE A 75 5.97 -3.64 -1.87
C PHE A 75 5.84 -3.05 -0.47
N GLY A 76 5.17 -3.75 0.45
CA GLY A 76 5.18 -3.46 1.87
C GLY A 76 4.10 -2.49 2.34
N LYS A 77 4.09 -2.26 3.66
CA LYS A 77 3.04 -1.54 4.40
C LYS A 77 2.79 -0.12 3.92
N LYS A 78 3.86 0.60 3.56
CA LYS A 78 3.76 1.98 3.07
C LYS A 78 3.07 2.03 1.71
N THR A 79 3.49 1.17 0.80
CA THR A 79 2.96 1.10 -0.56
C THR A 79 1.50 0.64 -0.54
N GLY A 80 1.17 -0.39 0.25
CA GLY A 80 -0.20 -0.88 0.44
C GLY A 80 -1.14 0.19 1.00
N ALA A 81 -0.71 0.89 2.07
CA ALA A 81 -1.51 1.95 2.69
C ALA A 81 -1.80 3.10 1.73
N LEU A 82 -0.77 3.58 1.02
CA LEU A 82 -0.92 4.69 0.08
C LEU A 82 -1.75 4.27 -1.14
N ALA A 83 -1.49 3.09 -1.72
CA ALA A 83 -2.25 2.57 -2.86
C ALA A 83 -3.73 2.46 -2.55
N GLY A 84 -4.08 1.86 -1.42
CA GLY A 84 -5.45 1.70 -0.97
C GLY A 84 -6.12 3.02 -0.61
N GLY A 85 -5.55 3.74 0.37
CA GLY A 85 -6.14 4.95 0.92
C GLY A 85 -6.27 6.07 -0.10
N ILE A 86 -5.20 6.38 -0.85
CA ILE A 86 -5.24 7.44 -1.87
C ILE A 86 -6.00 6.97 -3.10
N GLY A 87 -5.77 5.75 -3.58
CA GLY A 87 -6.41 5.25 -4.81
C GLY A 87 -7.94 5.19 -4.69
N MET A 88 -8.46 4.59 -3.62
CA MET A 88 -9.91 4.53 -3.39
C MET A 88 -10.47 5.86 -2.87
N GLY A 89 -9.74 6.57 -2.01
CA GLY A 89 -10.17 7.89 -1.55
C GLY A 89 -10.33 8.88 -2.71
N LEU A 90 -9.45 8.82 -3.71
CA LEU A 90 -9.57 9.63 -4.92
C LEU A 90 -10.78 9.23 -5.76
N PHE A 91 -11.09 7.93 -5.83
CA PHE A 91 -12.33 7.48 -6.46
C PHE A 91 -13.54 8.08 -5.74
N ASP A 92 -13.59 8.06 -4.41
CA ASP A 92 -14.71 8.61 -3.66
C ASP A 92 -14.88 10.10 -3.91
N LEU A 93 -13.77 10.85 -3.90
CA LEU A 93 -13.77 12.29 -4.18
C LEU A 93 -14.35 12.61 -5.56
N LEU A 94 -14.10 11.78 -6.57
CA LEU A 94 -14.39 12.07 -7.98
C LEU A 94 -15.66 11.38 -8.54
N SER A 95 -16.30 10.47 -7.80
CA SER A 95 -17.36 9.58 -8.32
C SER A 95 -18.75 9.75 -7.68
N GLY A 96 -18.94 10.82 -6.89
CA GLY A 96 -20.19 11.11 -6.18
C GLY A 96 -20.28 10.52 -4.78
N TRP A 97 -19.21 9.89 -4.29
CA TRP A 97 -19.08 9.33 -2.93
C TRP A 97 -18.23 10.21 -2.02
N THR A 98 -18.12 11.51 -2.33
CA THR A 98 -17.13 12.43 -1.71
C THR A 98 -17.17 12.45 -0.18
N ALA A 99 -18.35 12.30 0.43
CA ALA A 99 -18.50 12.24 1.88
C ALA A 99 -17.75 11.04 2.52
N TRP A 100 -17.57 9.95 1.77
CA TRP A 100 -16.86 8.74 2.21
C TRP A 100 -15.34 8.85 2.09
N ALA A 101 -14.83 9.77 1.27
CA ALA A 101 -13.40 9.89 0.99
C ALA A 101 -12.47 9.96 2.21
N PRO A 102 -12.72 10.77 3.26
CA PRO A 102 -11.84 10.80 4.43
C PRO A 102 -11.87 9.47 5.20
N PHE A 103 -13.02 8.81 5.28
CA PHE A 103 -13.17 7.53 5.95
C PHE A 103 -12.48 6.42 5.16
N THR A 104 -12.72 6.35 3.85
CA THR A 104 -12.04 5.40 2.95
C THR A 104 -10.52 5.57 3.01
N PHE A 105 -10.01 6.81 3.00
CA PHE A 105 -8.59 7.07 3.11
C PHE A 105 -7.98 6.43 4.38
N VAL A 106 -8.64 6.60 5.52
CA VAL A 106 -8.16 6.05 6.80
C VAL A 106 -8.37 4.54 6.87
N ILE A 107 -9.59 4.05 6.63
CA ILE A 107 -9.96 2.64 6.77
C ILE A 107 -9.14 1.76 5.82
N VAL A 108 -9.13 2.14 4.54
CA VAL A 108 -8.43 1.38 3.49
C VAL A 108 -6.91 1.58 3.62
N GLY A 109 -6.47 2.76 4.06
CA GLY A 109 -5.06 3.00 4.39
C GLY A 109 -4.56 2.08 5.52
N LEU A 110 -5.32 1.95 6.62
CA LEU A 110 -5.02 1.05 7.73
C LEU A 110 -5.06 -0.41 7.30
N MET A 111 -6.05 -0.79 6.48
CA MET A 111 -6.15 -2.13 5.90
C MET A 111 -4.93 -2.48 5.05
N GLY A 112 -4.50 -1.60 4.15
CA GLY A 112 -3.30 -1.80 3.33
C GLY A 112 -2.00 -1.79 4.15
N TYR A 113 -1.92 -0.96 5.19
CA TYR A 113 -0.80 -0.93 6.11
C TYR A 113 -0.66 -2.26 6.88
N GLU A 114 -1.76 -2.75 7.44
CA GLU A 114 -1.80 -3.98 8.23
C GLU A 114 -1.36 -5.17 7.39
N VAL A 115 -1.95 -5.37 6.21
CA VAL A 115 -1.57 -6.47 5.30
C VAL A 115 -0.10 -6.40 4.93
N GLY A 116 0.41 -5.21 4.60
CA GLY A 116 1.81 -5.06 4.24
C GLY A 116 2.75 -5.27 5.44
N TRP A 117 2.31 -4.95 6.65
CA TRP A 117 3.09 -5.20 7.86
C TRP A 117 3.22 -6.70 8.13
N PHE A 118 2.14 -7.46 7.99
CA PHE A 118 2.17 -8.92 8.08
C PHE A 118 3.02 -9.57 6.98
N ALA A 119 3.00 -9.02 5.77
CA ALA A 119 3.82 -9.50 4.66
C ALA A 119 5.33 -9.27 4.93
N GLU A 120 5.70 -8.13 5.50
CA GLU A 120 7.08 -7.76 5.82
C GLU A 120 7.65 -8.51 7.04
N HIS A 121 6.89 -8.59 8.13
CA HIS A 121 7.43 -9.03 9.43
C HIS A 121 7.18 -10.51 9.71
N ARG A 122 6.16 -11.10 9.08
CA ARG A 122 5.79 -12.51 9.25
C ARG A 122 5.78 -12.93 10.73
N PRO A 123 5.01 -12.25 11.61
CA PRO A 123 4.98 -12.54 13.04
C PRO A 123 4.62 -13.99 13.38
N ILE A 124 3.89 -14.66 12.47
CA ILE A 124 3.53 -16.07 12.58
C ILE A 124 4.40 -16.88 11.62
N LYS A 125 5.15 -17.87 12.14
CA LYS A 125 6.08 -18.70 11.36
C LYS A 125 5.43 -19.43 10.18
N ASN A 126 4.19 -19.86 10.34
CA ASN A 126 3.45 -20.51 9.25
C ASN A 126 2.87 -19.43 8.32
N THR A 127 3.39 -19.36 7.09
CA THR A 127 3.00 -18.39 6.07
C THR A 127 1.49 -18.40 5.78
N ALA A 128 0.87 -19.58 5.65
CA ALA A 128 -0.55 -19.68 5.35
C ALA A 128 -1.42 -19.15 6.50
N ILE A 129 -1.03 -19.43 7.75
CA ILE A 129 -1.72 -18.91 8.93
C ILE A 129 -1.50 -17.41 9.06
N ASN A 130 -0.28 -16.93 8.82
CA ASN A 130 0.04 -15.51 8.81
C ASN A 130 -0.83 -14.73 7.83
N ASP A 131 -0.95 -15.23 6.60
CA ASP A 131 -1.76 -14.61 5.55
C ASP A 131 -3.25 -14.68 5.88
N ALA A 132 -3.74 -15.81 6.39
CA ALA A 132 -5.15 -15.93 6.82
C ALA A 132 -5.50 -14.97 7.96
N VAL A 133 -4.65 -14.87 8.99
CA VAL A 133 -4.83 -13.95 10.10
C VAL A 133 -4.85 -12.51 9.60
N SER A 134 -3.92 -12.14 8.73
CA SER A 134 -3.88 -10.80 8.15
C SER A 134 -5.15 -10.48 7.35
N MET A 135 -5.62 -11.39 6.50
CA MET A 135 -6.84 -11.19 5.72
C MET A 135 -8.10 -11.06 6.60
N ILE A 136 -8.18 -11.81 7.70
CA ILE A 136 -9.27 -11.69 8.67
C ILE A 136 -9.23 -10.33 9.38
N LEU A 137 -8.04 -9.88 9.79
CA LEU A 137 -7.84 -8.56 10.39
C LEU A 137 -8.18 -7.43 9.41
N ALA A 138 -7.73 -7.51 8.15
CA ALA A 138 -8.07 -6.58 7.09
C ALA A 138 -9.59 -6.48 6.88
N LEU A 139 -10.30 -7.62 6.88
CA LEU A 139 -11.75 -7.66 6.79
C LEU A 139 -12.41 -7.01 8.01
N ALA A 140 -11.91 -7.29 9.22
CA ALA A 140 -12.42 -6.68 10.45
C ALA A 140 -12.23 -5.15 10.45
N ILE A 141 -11.04 -4.65 10.06
CA ILE A 141 -10.75 -3.22 9.90
C ILE A 141 -11.77 -2.58 8.96
N LYS A 142 -12.03 -3.22 7.81
CA LYS A 142 -12.97 -2.71 6.81
C LYS A 142 -14.39 -2.65 7.36
N ILE A 143 -14.91 -3.76 7.90
CA ILE A 143 -16.30 -3.83 8.39
C ILE A 143 -16.51 -2.86 9.56
N VAL A 144 -15.63 -2.89 10.56
CA VAL A 144 -15.75 -2.02 11.73
C VAL A 144 -15.58 -0.56 11.34
N GLY A 145 -14.60 -0.26 10.50
CA GLY A 145 -14.34 1.10 10.03
C GLY A 145 -15.54 1.71 9.32
N TYR A 146 -16.11 1.01 8.34
CA TYR A 146 -17.28 1.51 7.60
C TYR A 146 -18.57 1.51 8.43
N TYR A 147 -18.66 0.71 9.50
CA TYR A 147 -19.81 0.74 10.42
C TYR A 147 -19.87 2.01 11.26
N PHE A 148 -18.71 2.60 11.60
CA PHE A 148 -18.62 3.82 12.41
C PHE A 148 -18.38 5.11 11.61
N ALA A 149 -18.19 4.99 10.29
CA ALA A 149 -18.05 6.11 9.36
C ALA A 149 -19.42 6.69 8.98
#